data_AF-A0A482RKY3-F1
#
_entry.id   AF-A0A482RKY3-F1
#
_cell.length_a   1.000
_cell.length_b   1.000
_cell.length_c   1.000
_cell.angle_alpha   90.00
_cell.angle_beta   90.00
_cell.angle_gamma   90.00
#
_symmetry.space_group_name_H-M   'P 1'
#
loop_
_entity.id
_entity.type
_entity.pdbx_description
1 polymer ?
#
loop_
_entity_poly.entity_id
_entity_poly.type
_entity_poly.pdbx_seq_one_letter_code
_entity_poly.pdbx_strand_id
1 'polypeptide(L)'
;MQINTGRTAPPALLALAIMYAQTNEDRISNVVSLPTHLAELEEIRFDSAYWRVLTRALIQWDELRSFEASYYQDVRPETAAPCQGRGVLELRAAHERQ
;
A
#
# COMPACT_ATOMS: atom_id res chain seq x y z
N MET A 1 -10.41 2.13 -31.14
CA MET A 1 -10.47 3.28 -30.22
C MET A 1 -9.37 3.10 -29.19
N GLN A 2 -8.29 3.87 -29.25
CA GLN A 2 -7.23 3.85 -28.22
C GLN A 2 -7.61 4.81 -27.09
N ILE A 3 -7.66 4.31 -25.86
CA ILE A 3 -7.94 5.11 -24.66
C ILE A 3 -6.61 5.58 -24.08
N ASN A 4 -6.53 6.86 -23.69
CA ASN A 4 -5.35 7.44 -23.06
C ASN A 4 -5.20 6.96 -21.60
N THR A 5 -4.62 5.77 -21.44
CA THR A 5 -4.37 5.12 -20.13
C THR A 5 -3.58 6.02 -19.18
N GLY A 6 -2.66 6.84 -19.70
CA GLY A 6 -1.89 7.77 -18.87
C GLY A 6 -2.71 8.82 -18.12
N ARG A 7 -3.92 9.16 -18.58
CA ARG A 7 -4.83 10.10 -17.90
C ARG A 7 -5.95 9.39 -17.15
N THR A 8 -6.44 8.28 -17.68
CA THR A 8 -7.62 7.59 -17.14
C THR A 8 -7.27 6.51 -16.12
N ALA A 9 -6.06 5.96 -16.11
CA ALA A 9 -5.70 4.86 -15.23
C ALA A 9 -5.71 5.26 -13.74
N PRO A 10 -5.09 6.38 -13.29
CA PRO A 10 -5.13 6.75 -11.87
C PRO A 10 -6.54 6.93 -11.29
N PRO A 11 -7.46 7.72 -11.91
CA PRO A 11 -8.81 7.88 -11.36
C PRO A 11 -9.63 6.59 -11.46
N ALA A 12 -9.42 5.76 -12.48
CA ALA A 12 -10.10 4.46 -12.59
C ALA A 12 -9.65 3.48 -11.50
N LEU A 13 -8.35 3.41 -11.22
CA LEU A 13 -7.79 2.57 -10.16
C LEU A 13 -8.27 3.04 -8.78
N LEU A 14 -8.30 4.35 -8.53
CA LEU A 14 -8.87 4.90 -7.30
C LEU A 14 -10.36 4.56 -7.15
N ALA A 15 -11.14 4.68 -8.21
CA ALA A 15 -12.56 4.30 -8.19
C ALA A 15 -12.72 2.81 -7.85
N LEU A 16 -11.95 1.93 -8.49
CA LEU A 16 -11.94 0.50 -8.18
C LEU A 16 -11.53 0.22 -6.73
N ALA A 17 -10.52 0.94 -6.22
CA ALA A 17 -10.07 0.80 -4.85
C ALA A 17 -11.18 1.11 -3.85
N ILE A 18 -11.95 2.18 -4.08
CA ILE A 18 -13.06 2.58 -3.21
C ILE A 18 -14.25 1.63 -3.36
N MET A 19 -14.57 1.22 -4.60
CA MET A 19 -15.71 0.32 -4.87
C MET A 19 -15.52 -1.07 -4.29
N TYR A 20 -14.28 -1.58 -4.25
CA TYR A 20 -13.94 -2.94 -3.83
C TYR A 20 -13.10 -2.98 -2.54
N ALA A 21 -13.02 -1.88 -1.80
CA ALA A 21 -12.27 -1.82 -0.54
C ALA A 21 -12.75 -2.91 0.44
N GLN A 22 -11.80 -3.68 1.01
CA GLN A 22 -12.05 -4.73 2.01
C GLN A 22 -13.03 -5.83 1.55
N THR A 23 -13.25 -5.99 0.24
CA THR A 23 -14.12 -7.04 -0.28
C THR A 23 -13.41 -8.37 -0.46
N ASN A 24 -12.07 -8.36 -0.52
CA ASN A 24 -11.23 -9.52 -0.85
C ASN A 24 -11.63 -10.19 -2.18
N GLU A 25 -12.17 -9.43 -3.14
CA GLU A 25 -12.56 -9.96 -4.46
C GLU A 25 -11.32 -10.25 -5.32
N ASP A 26 -10.96 -11.52 -5.41
CA ASP A 26 -9.79 -12.00 -6.15
C ASP A 26 -9.83 -11.67 -7.64
N ARG A 27 -11.03 -11.64 -8.24
CA ARG A 27 -11.13 -11.39 -9.67
C ARG A 27 -10.70 -9.98 -10.02
N ILE A 28 -11.03 -9.00 -9.18
CA ILE A 28 -10.62 -7.61 -9.39
C ILE A 28 -9.19 -7.40 -8.93
N SER A 29 -8.77 -8.00 -7.80
CA SER A 29 -7.40 -7.91 -7.31
C SER A 29 -6.39 -8.40 -8.35
N ASN A 30 -6.68 -9.51 -9.03
CA ASN A 30 -5.83 -10.08 -10.07
C ASN A 30 -5.73 -9.20 -11.34
N VAL A 31 -6.78 -8.45 -11.67
CA VAL A 31 -6.78 -7.53 -12.83
C VAL A 31 -5.93 -6.28 -12.54
N VAL A 32 -5.93 -5.81 -11.30
CA VAL A 32 -5.14 -4.63 -10.89
C VAL A 32 -3.71 -4.98 -10.51
N SER A 33 -3.37 -6.27 -10.36
CA SER A 33 -2.02 -6.74 -10.09
C SER A 33 -0.98 -6.20 -11.08
N LEU A 34 0.26 -6.11 -10.62
CA LEU A 34 1.38 -5.81 -11.49
C LEU A 34 1.66 -6.99 -12.43
N PRO A 35 2.02 -6.71 -13.69
CA PRO A 35 2.50 -7.75 -14.59
C PRO A 35 3.73 -8.46 -14.04
N THR A 36 3.84 -9.75 -14.32
CA THR A 36 4.99 -10.57 -13.90
C THR A 36 6.15 -10.52 -14.90
N HIS A 37 5.88 -10.10 -16.14
CA HIS A 37 6.88 -10.04 -17.21
C HIS A 37 7.39 -8.61 -17.44
N LEU A 38 8.71 -8.46 -17.61
CA LEU A 38 9.37 -7.17 -17.80
C LEU A 38 8.83 -6.41 -19.03
N ALA A 39 8.55 -7.12 -20.12
CA ALA A 39 8.01 -6.51 -21.35
C ALA A 39 6.65 -5.82 -21.13
N GLU A 40 5.79 -6.40 -20.28
CA GLU A 40 4.49 -5.82 -19.94
C GLU A 40 4.64 -4.67 -18.94
N LEU A 41 5.68 -4.70 -18.11
CA LEU A 41 5.99 -3.64 -17.17
C LEU A 41 6.50 -2.37 -17.87
N GLU A 42 7.26 -2.53 -18.97
CA GLU A 42 7.71 -1.41 -19.82
C GLU A 42 6.56 -0.65 -20.48
N GLU A 43 5.41 -1.30 -20.70
CA GLU A 43 4.20 -0.67 -21.24
C GLU A 43 3.46 0.17 -20.19
N ILE A 44 3.64 -0.11 -18.91
CA ILE A 44 2.98 0.56 -17.81
C ILE A 44 3.80 1.78 -17.36
N ARG A 45 3.16 2.96 -17.33
CA ARG A 45 3.80 4.15 -16.76
C ARG A 45 4.04 3.95 -15.26
N PHE A 46 5.24 4.28 -14.79
CA PHE A 46 5.65 4.15 -13.39
C PHE A 46 4.63 4.69 -12.38
N ASP A 47 4.02 5.87 -12.63
CA ASP A 47 3.01 6.44 -11.73
C ASP A 47 1.78 5.53 -11.55
N SER A 48 1.39 4.81 -12.60
CA SER A 48 0.24 3.91 -12.56
C SER A 48 0.53 2.58 -11.85
N ALA A 49 1.80 2.18 -11.77
CA ALA A 49 2.23 1.02 -11.00
C ALA A 49 1.95 1.22 -9.50
N TYR A 50 2.22 2.42 -8.98
CA TYR A 50 1.90 2.78 -7.60
C TYR A 50 0.39 2.62 -7.31
N TRP A 51 -0.47 3.17 -8.17
CA TRP A 51 -1.92 3.09 -8.02
C TRP A 51 -2.44 1.64 -8.10
N ARG A 52 -1.82 0.80 -8.92
CA ARG A 52 -2.17 -0.63 -9.03
C ARG A 52 -1.90 -1.38 -7.73
N VAL A 53 -0.71 -1.19 -7.15
CA VAL A 53 -0.34 -1.81 -5.87
C VAL A 53 -1.25 -1.32 -4.74
N LEU A 54 -1.47 0.00 -4.66
CA LEU A 54 -2.37 0.59 -3.66
C LEU A 54 -3.79 0.03 -3.78
N THR A 55 -4.32 -0.07 -5.00
CA THR A 55 -5.65 -0.61 -5.25
C THR A 55 -5.75 -2.06 -4.82
N ARG A 56 -4.75 -2.90 -5.17
CA ARG A 56 -4.71 -4.30 -4.74
C ARG A 56 -4.67 -4.43 -3.22
N ALA A 57 -3.84 -3.64 -2.55
CA ALA A 57 -3.71 -3.64 -1.09
C ALA A 57 -5.03 -3.25 -0.38
N LEU A 58 -5.77 -2.29 -0.94
CA LEU A 58 -7.06 -1.87 -0.39
C LEU A 58 -8.16 -2.93 -0.62
N ILE A 59 -8.13 -3.65 -1.74
CA ILE A 59 -9.06 -4.74 -2.02
C ILE A 59 -8.80 -5.93 -1.08
N GLN A 60 -7.53 -6.31 -0.92
CA GLN A 60 -7.03 -7.45 -0.13
C GLN A 60 -6.61 -7.02 1.28
N TRP A 61 -7.39 -6.15 1.91
CA TRP A 61 -7.02 -5.52 3.18
C TRP A 61 -6.70 -6.52 4.31
N ASP A 62 -7.40 -7.66 4.33
CA ASP A 62 -7.22 -8.67 5.36
C ASP A 62 -5.88 -9.42 5.22
N GLU A 63 -5.39 -9.60 3.99
CA GLU A 63 -4.05 -10.13 3.71
C GLU A 63 -2.98 -9.21 4.30
N LEU A 64 -3.14 -7.90 4.10
CA LEU A 64 -2.19 -6.89 4.61
C LEU A 64 -2.15 -6.86 6.14
N ARG A 65 -3.31 -6.96 6.79
CA ARG A 65 -3.41 -7.02 8.26
C ARG A 65 -2.78 -8.29 8.83
N SER A 66 -2.93 -9.40 8.13
CA SER A 66 -2.29 -10.67 8.50
C SER A 66 -0.77 -10.61 8.34
N PHE A 67 -0.29 -9.94 7.30
CA PHE A 67 1.14 -9.67 7.11
C PHE A 67 1.71 -8.78 8.21
N GLU A 68 1.03 -7.71 8.61
CA GLU A 68 1.45 -6.86 9.73
C GLU A 68 1.59 -7.68 11.02
N ALA A 69 0.60 -8.51 11.35
CA ALA A 69 0.62 -9.37 12.53
C ALA A 69 1.80 -10.37 12.50
N SER A 70 2.07 -10.99 11.35
CA SER A 70 3.18 -11.93 11.19
C SER A 70 4.55 -11.23 11.20
N TYR A 71 4.65 -10.04 10.58
CA TYR A 71 5.91 -9.31 10.46
C TYR A 71 6.48 -8.95 11.84
N TYR A 72 5.65 -8.50 12.78
CA TYR A 72 6.11 -8.18 14.14
C TYR A 72 6.49 -9.40 14.97
N GLN A 73 6.06 -10.61 14.59
CA GLN A 73 6.43 -11.85 15.28
C GLN A 73 7.85 -12.32 14.93
N ASP A 74 8.31 -12.02 13.71
CA ASP A 74 9.63 -12.43 13.22
C ASP A 74 10.70 -11.35 13.36
N VAL A 75 10.33 -10.09 13.60
CA VAL A 75 11.28 -9.01 13.89
C VAL A 75 11.86 -9.25 15.28
N ARG A 76 13.07 -9.80 15.33
CA ARG A 76 13.84 -9.85 16.56
C ARG A 76 14.07 -8.43 17.10
N PRO A 77 13.90 -8.18 18.40
CA PRO A 77 14.01 -6.84 18.98
C PRO A 77 15.42 -6.23 18.82
N GLU A 78 16.45 -7.02 18.51
CA GLU A 78 17.81 -6.54 18.23
C GLU A 78 17.96 -5.82 16.87
N THR A 79 17.06 -6.04 15.90
CA THR A 79 17.17 -5.49 14.53
C THR A 79 16.19 -4.35 14.26
N ALA A 80 15.21 -4.14 15.14
CA ALA A 80 14.41 -2.93 15.14
C ALA A 80 15.37 -1.77 15.43
N ALA A 81 15.80 -1.07 14.38
CA ALA A 81 16.49 0.20 14.54
C ALA A 81 15.68 1.03 15.55
N PRO A 82 16.29 1.59 16.61
CA PRO A 82 15.57 2.39 17.57
C PRO A 82 15.12 3.67 16.85
N CYS A 83 13.97 3.61 16.20
CA CYS A 83 13.11 4.76 15.94
C CYS A 83 12.49 5.18 17.30
N GLN A 84 13.32 5.27 18.35
CA GLN A 84 12.97 6.02 19.53
C GLN A 84 12.89 7.47 19.07
N GLY A 85 11.66 7.93 18.84
CA GLY A 85 11.33 9.34 19.01
C GLY A 85 11.57 9.75 20.46
N ARG A 86 12.84 9.79 20.90
CA ARG A 86 13.26 10.35 22.19
C ARG A 86 12.81 11.81 22.32
N GLY A 87 12.55 12.51 21.22
CA GLY A 87 12.06 13.90 21.24
C GLY A 87 10.57 14.06 21.59
N VAL A 88 9.69 13.09 21.31
CA VAL A 88 8.23 13.32 21.43
C VAL A 88 7.71 13.08 22.85
N LEU A 89 8.33 12.16 23.59
CA LEU A 89 7.99 11.91 24.99
C LEU A 89 8.58 12.96 25.95
N GLU A 90 9.75 13.52 25.64
CA GLU A 90 10.35 14.59 26.47
C GLU A 90 9.59 15.92 26.34
N LEU A 91 9.05 16.24 25.17
CA LEU A 91 8.24 17.45 24.96
C LEU A 91 6.88 17.40 25.70
N ARG A 92 6.26 16.22 25.84
CA ARG A 92 5.04 16.07 26.65
C ARG A 92 5.32 16.20 28.15
N ALA A 93 6.41 15.62 28.63
CA ALA A 93 6.81 15.73 30.04
C ALA A 93 7.25 17.15 30.44
N ALA A 94 7.72 17.97 29.49
CA ALA A 94 8.05 19.37 29.69
C ALA A 94 6.81 20.28 29.71
N HIS A 95 5.75 19.94 28.97
CA HIS A 95 4.52 20.72 28.93
C HIS A 95 3.62 20.50 30.16
N GLU A 96 3.70 19.34 30.82
CA GLU A 96 2.91 19.02 32.03
C GLU A 96 3.51 19.57 33.34
N ARG A 97 4.61 20.34 33.28
CA ARG A 97 5.25 20.97 34.46
C ARG A 97 5.18 22.51 34.47
N GLN A 98 4.40 23.11 33.57
CA GLN A 98 4.04 24.54 33.62
C GLN A 98 2.58 24.69 34.03
#